data_AF-A0A1G8AK65-F1
#
_entry.id   AF-A0A1G8AK65-F1
#
_cell.length_a   1.000
_cell.length_b   1.000
_cell.length_c   1.000
_cell.angle_alpha   90.00
_cell.angle_beta   90.00
_cell.angle_gamma   90.00
#
_symmetry.space_group_name_H-M   'P 1'
#
loop_
_entity.id
_entity.type
_entity.pdbx_description
1 polymer ?
#
loop_
_entity_poly.entity_id
_entity_poly.type
_entity_poly.pdbx_seq_one_letter_code
_entity_poly.pdbx_strand_id
1 'polypeptide(L)'
;MRRIFFLSVIMLSGMFSSAQNRLGKLNIYFNNILRTESMNGNILLAENGRTIYQRYFGYADIPSASTNDINVRYNLASISKIFTSTAILQLKEKGKLQLGDTFQHYFPAFPYPGITIRHLLTHTSGLPDLELYEPLVNQFPDTIITNDIIIPTLIKENKPLYFHPGDKFDYCNMNYSLLAMLVEKLSGLSFSEYLRTSIFQPAGMLLTYCVKTSYQQSQTGIATPHTMAAYYDTAYSPVFQLQRYRYTSYNNSSPIGASNIITTISDLQLFDRAFFDGKLLSAASIAEALTPLRLNNGDTYWDHMDTMLGEGRGSYGLGWEIFEQPGFGRSVGHGGFLIGLATFYFRNIDRKQTIIGFDNVAGPAFGNIITSAFYIMNDRPPMQLKIKTSLVRLFARTMVQYGVDNAITCLTSLRSDTSKYYFSEREMNQLGYEFLYFSSFPDHLQFAIETFKVNMLLFPDSYNTYDSYAEALSKAGKKQEAILMYQKSIALNPDNQGGIKALKQLLSQL
;
A
#
# COMPACT_ATOMS: atom_id res chain seq x y z
N MET A 1 25.81 -18.28 49.76
CA MET A 1 25.39 -16.99 49.16
C MET A 1 26.39 -16.37 48.17
N ARG A 2 27.73 -16.52 48.32
CA ARG A 2 28.71 -15.92 47.38
C ARG A 2 28.78 -16.51 45.95
N ARG A 3 28.39 -17.78 45.73
CA ARG A 3 28.41 -18.40 44.38
C ARG A 3 27.23 -18.01 43.47
N ILE A 4 26.11 -17.57 44.04
CA ILE A 4 24.92 -17.12 43.27
C ILE A 4 25.15 -15.72 42.68
N PHE A 5 25.96 -14.88 43.35
CA PHE A 5 26.30 -13.53 42.89
C PHE A 5 27.24 -13.50 41.69
N PHE A 6 28.12 -14.50 41.53
CA PHE A 6 29.07 -14.54 40.41
C PHE A 6 28.42 -15.00 39.09
N LEU A 7 27.45 -15.93 39.14
CA LEU A 7 26.68 -16.37 37.98
C LEU A 7 25.72 -15.29 37.45
N SER A 8 25.16 -14.47 38.34
CA SER A 8 24.30 -13.34 37.96
C SER A 8 25.10 -12.21 37.30
N VAL A 9 26.33 -11.93 37.73
CA VAL A 9 27.19 -10.91 37.10
C VAL A 9 27.67 -11.33 35.70
N ILE A 10 27.96 -12.61 35.47
CA ILE A 10 28.37 -13.12 34.13
C ILE A 10 27.18 -13.16 33.15
N MET A 11 25.97 -13.51 33.62
CA MET A 11 24.78 -13.43 32.77
C MET A 11 24.41 -11.97 32.44
N LEU A 12 24.54 -11.04 33.38
CA LEU A 12 24.33 -9.62 33.10
C LEU A 12 25.33 -9.11 32.04
N SER A 13 26.63 -9.41 32.16
CA SER A 13 27.64 -8.92 31.21
C SER A 13 27.48 -9.48 29.79
N GLY A 14 27.06 -10.75 29.63
CA GLY A 14 26.76 -11.34 28.33
C GLY A 14 25.53 -10.72 27.63
N MET A 15 24.49 -10.38 28.40
CA MET A 15 23.29 -9.69 27.87
C MET A 15 23.59 -8.25 27.44
N PHE A 16 24.42 -7.52 28.20
CA PHE A 16 24.86 -6.16 27.83
C PHE A 16 25.69 -6.16 26.53
N SER A 17 26.59 -7.12 26.34
CA SER A 17 27.40 -7.22 25.11
C SER A 17 26.55 -7.49 23.86
N SER A 18 25.55 -8.38 23.98
CA SER A 18 24.66 -8.75 22.86
C SER A 18 23.72 -7.60 22.45
N ALA A 19 23.16 -6.86 23.43
CA ALA A 19 22.34 -5.68 23.17
C ALA A 19 23.14 -4.54 22.52
N GLN A 20 24.38 -4.31 22.99
CA GLN A 20 25.30 -3.33 22.40
C GLN A 20 25.63 -3.66 20.94
N ASN A 21 25.77 -4.96 20.61
CA ASN A 21 26.04 -5.42 19.25
C ASN A 21 24.83 -5.19 18.32
N ARG A 22 23.60 -5.49 18.76
CA ARG A 22 22.38 -5.25 17.96
C ARG A 22 22.18 -3.77 17.63
N LEU A 23 22.29 -2.90 18.63
CA LEU A 23 22.18 -1.45 18.41
C LEU A 23 23.27 -0.93 17.47
N GLY A 24 24.50 -1.45 17.59
CA GLY A 24 25.59 -1.17 16.66
C GLY A 24 25.25 -1.56 15.21
N LYS A 25 24.72 -2.76 14.98
CA LYS A 25 24.28 -3.23 13.65
C LYS A 25 23.18 -2.34 13.07
N LEU A 26 22.18 -1.98 13.87
CA LEU A 26 21.09 -1.08 13.45
C LEU A 26 21.64 0.31 13.08
N ASN A 27 22.55 0.86 13.89
CA ASN A 27 23.18 2.14 13.61
C ASN A 27 23.97 2.12 12.30
N ILE A 28 24.80 1.09 12.06
CA ILE A 28 25.54 0.95 10.81
C ILE A 28 24.58 0.87 9.62
N TYR A 29 23.54 0.04 9.73
CA TYR A 29 22.56 -0.15 8.67
C TYR A 29 21.83 1.15 8.33
N PHE A 30 21.22 1.81 9.31
CA PHE A 30 20.47 3.03 9.05
C PHE A 30 21.34 4.27 8.80
N ASN A 31 22.62 4.28 9.22
CA ASN A 31 23.59 5.29 8.77
C ASN A 31 23.81 5.18 7.26
N ASN A 32 23.86 3.94 6.74
CA ASN A 32 23.93 3.74 5.30
C ASN A 32 22.64 4.23 4.61
N ILE A 33 21.45 3.89 5.13
CA ILE A 33 20.17 4.37 4.58
C ILE A 33 20.11 5.90 4.51
N LEU A 34 20.57 6.57 5.58
CA LEU A 34 20.63 8.04 5.63
C LEU A 34 21.60 8.58 4.57
N ARG A 35 22.80 8.00 4.46
CA ARG A 35 23.83 8.43 3.49
C ARG A 35 23.40 8.22 2.04
N THR A 36 22.66 7.15 1.76
CA THR A 36 22.18 6.80 0.42
C THR A 36 20.77 7.32 0.13
N GLU A 37 20.20 8.12 1.04
CA GLU A 37 18.88 8.74 0.92
C GLU A 37 17.78 7.75 0.47
N SER A 38 17.88 6.51 0.95
CA SER A 38 17.08 5.39 0.42
C SER A 38 15.71 5.23 1.06
N MET A 39 15.38 6.10 2.00
CA MET A 39 14.11 6.20 2.70
C MET A 39 13.84 7.67 3.01
N ASN A 40 12.59 8.08 2.95
CA ASN A 40 12.15 9.41 3.34
C ASN A 40 10.95 9.26 4.28
N GLY A 41 11.24 9.17 5.58
CA GLY A 41 10.22 8.97 6.60
C GLY A 41 10.77 8.54 7.95
N ASN A 42 9.98 7.77 8.70
CA ASN A 42 10.20 7.48 10.11
C ASN A 42 10.19 5.97 10.39
N ILE A 43 11.04 5.49 11.30
CA ILE A 43 11.02 4.09 11.77
C ILE A 43 11.17 4.00 13.29
N LEU A 44 10.42 3.07 13.88
CA LEU A 44 10.46 2.70 15.30
C LEU A 44 10.54 1.18 15.41
N LEU A 45 11.49 0.71 16.22
CA LEU A 45 11.62 -0.68 16.63
C LEU A 45 11.40 -0.77 18.15
N ALA A 46 10.55 -1.69 18.57
CA ALA A 46 10.27 -1.95 19.97
C ALA A 46 10.38 -3.44 20.28
N GLU A 47 10.75 -3.76 21.52
CA GLU A 47 10.83 -5.11 22.05
C GLU A 47 10.31 -5.11 23.49
N ASN A 48 9.47 -6.07 23.85
CA ASN A 48 8.81 -6.14 25.15
C ASN A 48 8.06 -4.85 25.53
N GLY A 49 7.38 -4.24 24.55
CA GLY A 49 6.59 -3.02 24.76
C GLY A 49 7.41 -1.75 25.01
N ARG A 50 8.74 -1.80 24.80
CA ARG A 50 9.65 -0.65 24.95
C ARG A 50 10.34 -0.35 23.63
N THR A 51 10.39 0.91 23.26
CA THR A 51 11.19 1.38 22.13
C THR A 51 12.67 1.08 22.38
N ILE A 52 13.30 0.39 21.42
CA ILE A 52 14.75 0.09 21.44
C ILE A 52 15.52 0.87 20.36
N TYR A 53 14.83 1.35 19.33
CA TYR A 53 15.42 2.10 18.23
C TYR A 53 14.39 3.02 17.58
N GLN A 54 14.82 4.23 17.22
CA GLN A 54 14.02 5.17 16.42
C GLN A 54 14.95 5.92 15.47
N ARG A 55 14.44 6.23 14.27
CA ARG A 55 15.17 7.04 13.31
C ARG A 55 14.24 7.75 12.32
N TYR A 56 14.72 8.88 11.80
CA TYR A 56 14.00 9.78 10.92
C TYR A 56 14.88 10.11 9.71
N PHE A 57 14.28 10.21 8.52
CA PHE A 57 14.98 10.35 7.25
C PHE A 57 14.29 11.39 6.38
N GLY A 58 15.08 12.28 5.77
CA GLY A 58 14.60 13.23 4.77
C GLY A 58 13.52 14.20 5.28
N TYR A 59 12.53 14.47 4.44
CA TYR A 59 11.60 15.59 4.61
C TYR A 59 10.14 15.15 4.76
N ALA A 60 9.45 15.67 5.77
CA ALA A 60 8.00 15.59 5.87
C ALA A 60 7.32 16.33 4.70
N ASP A 61 7.95 17.42 4.23
CA ASP A 61 7.52 18.14 3.04
C ASP A 61 8.73 18.59 2.22
N ILE A 62 8.85 18.06 1.00
CA ILE A 62 10.04 18.25 0.15
C ILE A 62 10.15 19.71 -0.33
N PRO A 63 9.08 20.35 -0.86
CA PRO A 63 9.17 21.74 -1.33
C PRO A 63 9.58 22.74 -0.24
N SER A 64 9.06 22.61 0.98
CA SER A 64 9.41 23.50 2.10
C SER A 64 10.67 23.07 2.87
N ALA A 65 11.27 21.93 2.51
CA ALA A 65 12.37 21.31 3.23
C ALA A 65 12.09 21.08 4.73
N SER A 66 10.82 20.85 5.10
CA SER A 66 10.44 20.49 6.47
C SER A 66 10.92 19.08 6.78
N THR A 67 11.80 18.90 7.76
CA THR A 67 12.43 17.61 8.06
C THR A 67 11.49 16.66 8.78
N ASN A 68 11.67 15.36 8.55
CA ASN A 68 11.04 14.34 9.37
C ASN A 68 11.60 14.30 10.80
N ASP A 69 10.71 14.19 11.79
CA ASP A 69 11.05 14.04 13.20
C ASP A 69 10.03 13.14 13.93
N ILE A 70 10.17 13.01 15.26
CA ILE A 70 9.33 12.17 16.13
C ILE A 70 7.86 12.59 16.19
N ASN A 71 7.58 13.89 15.98
CA ASN A 71 6.25 14.49 16.07
C ASN A 71 5.56 14.58 14.71
N VAL A 72 6.28 14.35 13.60
CA VAL A 72 5.67 14.34 12.27
C VAL A 72 4.65 13.22 12.18
N ARG A 73 3.43 13.61 11.79
CA ARG A 73 2.30 12.71 11.64
C ARG A 73 2.13 12.25 10.20
N TYR A 74 1.68 11.02 10.04
CA TYR A 74 1.46 10.38 8.75
C TYR A 74 0.01 9.89 8.65
N ASN A 75 -0.54 9.92 7.44
CA ASN A 75 -1.76 9.17 7.17
C ASN A 75 -1.44 7.68 7.17
N LEU A 76 -2.18 6.92 7.96
CA LEU A 76 -1.97 5.49 8.12
C LEU A 76 -2.39 4.67 6.92
N ALA A 77 -3.14 5.27 5.98
CA ALA A 77 -3.80 4.53 4.92
C ALA A 77 -4.53 3.32 5.51
N SER A 78 -4.32 2.12 4.96
CA SER A 78 -4.99 0.90 5.38
C SER A 78 -4.69 0.40 6.79
N ILE A 79 -3.63 0.84 7.47
CA ILE A 79 -3.44 0.53 8.90
C ILE A 79 -4.64 1.05 9.72
N SER A 80 -5.36 2.06 9.22
CA SER A 80 -6.58 2.59 9.86
C SER A 80 -7.64 1.50 10.13
N LYS A 81 -7.64 0.41 9.35
CA LYS A 81 -8.59 -0.71 9.47
C LYS A 81 -8.51 -1.42 10.82
N ILE A 82 -7.32 -1.52 11.44
CA ILE A 82 -7.18 -2.15 12.77
C ILE A 82 -7.96 -1.37 13.84
N PHE A 83 -8.08 -0.04 13.69
CA PHE A 83 -8.82 0.82 14.61
C PHE A 83 -10.33 0.68 14.40
N THR A 84 -10.77 0.64 13.15
CA THR A 84 -12.17 0.35 12.80
C THR A 84 -12.61 -1.02 13.29
N SER A 85 -11.78 -2.04 13.11
CA SER A 85 -12.01 -3.38 13.66
C SER A 85 -12.10 -3.35 15.20
N THR A 86 -11.18 -2.65 15.85
CA THR A 86 -11.21 -2.46 17.31
C THR A 86 -12.53 -1.81 17.76
N ALA A 87 -13.03 -0.79 17.06
CA ALA A 87 -14.28 -0.14 17.38
C ALA A 87 -15.49 -1.09 17.24
N ILE A 88 -15.54 -1.90 16.18
CA ILE A 88 -16.58 -2.91 15.97
C ILE A 88 -16.55 -3.98 17.06
N LEU A 89 -15.37 -4.45 17.45
CA LEU A 89 -15.20 -5.42 18.51
C LEU A 89 -15.57 -4.86 19.89
N GLN A 90 -15.29 -3.58 20.16
CA GLN A 90 -15.79 -2.92 21.38
C GLN A 90 -17.31 -2.84 21.41
N LEU A 91 -17.96 -2.58 20.27
CA LEU A 91 -19.43 -2.58 20.18
C LEU A 91 -20.01 -3.99 20.37
N LYS A 92 -19.34 -5.02 19.84
CA LYS A 92 -19.67 -6.43 20.11
C LYS A 92 -19.56 -6.75 21.61
N GLU A 93 -18.47 -6.38 22.27
CA GLU A 93 -18.30 -6.60 23.72
C GLU A 93 -19.36 -5.88 24.57
N LYS A 94 -19.85 -4.72 24.10
CA LYS A 94 -20.97 -3.98 24.70
C LYS A 94 -22.35 -4.57 24.34
N GLY A 95 -22.42 -5.69 23.62
CA GLY A 95 -23.65 -6.34 23.19
C GLY A 95 -24.48 -5.54 22.17
N LYS A 96 -23.87 -4.57 21.48
CA LYS A 96 -24.56 -3.72 20.49
C LYS A 96 -24.70 -4.38 19.12
N LEU A 97 -23.87 -5.39 18.83
CA LEU A 97 -23.91 -6.18 17.61
C LEU A 97 -23.36 -7.58 17.83
N GLN A 98 -23.68 -8.48 16.92
CA GLN A 98 -22.98 -9.74 16.72
C GLN A 98 -22.28 -9.74 15.35
N LEU A 99 -21.15 -10.44 15.24
CA LEU A 99 -20.43 -10.50 13.95
C LEU A 99 -21.20 -11.28 12.87
N GLY A 100 -22.13 -12.14 13.27
CA GLY A 100 -23.03 -12.86 12.37
C GLY A 100 -24.24 -12.04 11.91
N ASP A 101 -24.48 -10.87 12.48
CA ASP A 101 -25.59 -10.02 12.05
C ASP A 101 -25.36 -9.56 10.61
N THR A 102 -26.43 -9.56 9.81
CA THR A 102 -26.36 -9.01 8.46
C THR A 102 -26.23 -7.49 8.52
N PHE A 103 -25.48 -6.89 7.60
CA PHE A 103 -25.37 -5.43 7.54
C PHE A 103 -26.74 -4.78 7.28
N GLN A 104 -27.60 -5.46 6.50
CA GLN A 104 -28.97 -5.03 6.21
C GLN A 104 -29.86 -4.94 7.45
N HIS A 105 -29.58 -5.72 8.51
CA HIS A 105 -30.26 -5.57 9.81
C HIS A 105 -30.14 -4.14 10.34
N TYR A 106 -28.98 -3.51 10.17
CA TYR A 106 -28.71 -2.14 10.61
C TYR A 106 -29.02 -1.10 9.54
N PHE A 107 -28.88 -1.45 8.26
CA PHE A 107 -29.14 -0.56 7.14
C PHE A 107 -30.09 -1.24 6.15
N PRO A 108 -31.42 -1.18 6.36
CA PRO A 108 -32.40 -1.91 5.54
C PRO A 108 -32.36 -1.58 4.04
N ALA A 109 -31.92 -0.37 3.68
CA ALA A 109 -31.76 0.04 2.29
C ALA A 109 -30.51 -0.55 1.59
N PHE A 110 -29.61 -1.19 2.34
CA PHE A 110 -28.43 -1.84 1.77
C PHE A 110 -28.87 -2.95 0.80
N PRO A 111 -28.41 -2.94 -0.47
CA PRO A 111 -29.04 -3.75 -1.53
C PRO A 111 -28.58 -5.21 -1.56
N TYR A 112 -27.60 -5.61 -0.74
CA TYR A 112 -27.04 -6.96 -0.78
C TYR A 112 -27.41 -7.76 0.48
N PRO A 113 -28.41 -8.65 0.41
CA PRO A 113 -28.76 -9.50 1.54
C PRO A 113 -27.64 -10.50 1.86
N GLY A 114 -27.54 -10.93 3.11
CA GLY A 114 -26.61 -12.00 3.53
C GLY A 114 -25.16 -11.57 3.78
N ILE A 115 -24.76 -10.34 3.48
CA ILE A 115 -23.45 -9.81 3.92
C ILE A 115 -23.49 -9.57 5.42
N THR A 116 -22.62 -10.24 6.18
CA THR A 116 -22.51 -10.11 7.64
C THR A 116 -21.44 -9.10 8.03
N ILE A 117 -21.46 -8.66 9.29
CA ILE A 117 -20.38 -7.81 9.84
C ILE A 117 -19.02 -8.53 9.77
N ARG A 118 -19.01 -9.85 9.97
CA ARG A 118 -17.80 -10.68 9.77
C ARG A 118 -17.30 -10.61 8.33
N HIS A 119 -18.18 -10.72 7.33
CA HIS A 119 -17.78 -10.64 5.92
C HIS A 119 -17.09 -9.32 5.58
N LEU A 120 -17.57 -8.21 6.16
CA LEU A 120 -16.95 -6.90 5.98
C LEU A 120 -15.55 -6.87 6.63
N LEU A 121 -15.44 -7.32 7.89
CA LEU A 121 -14.15 -7.33 8.62
C LEU A 121 -13.09 -8.20 7.94
N THR A 122 -13.50 -9.30 7.29
CA THR A 122 -12.57 -10.29 6.70
C THR A 122 -12.36 -10.15 5.19
N HIS A 123 -12.91 -9.11 4.55
CA HIS A 123 -12.83 -8.95 3.09
C HIS A 123 -13.40 -10.13 2.31
N THR A 124 -14.55 -10.64 2.75
CA THR A 124 -15.26 -11.74 2.07
C THR A 124 -16.67 -11.35 1.65
N SER A 125 -16.90 -10.07 1.37
CA SER A 125 -18.23 -9.54 1.04
C SER A 125 -18.62 -9.72 -0.43
N GLY A 126 -17.65 -9.75 -1.35
CA GLY A 126 -17.87 -9.74 -2.79
C GLY A 126 -18.31 -8.39 -3.34
N LEU A 127 -18.21 -7.31 -2.57
CA LEU A 127 -18.65 -5.97 -3.00
C LEU A 127 -17.74 -5.38 -4.10
N PRO A 128 -18.28 -4.54 -5.00
CA PRO A 128 -17.45 -3.63 -5.78
C PRO A 128 -16.67 -2.69 -4.85
N ASP A 129 -15.53 -2.14 -5.29
CA ASP A 129 -14.72 -1.19 -4.51
C ASP A 129 -14.73 0.20 -5.17
N LEU A 130 -13.56 0.84 -5.28
CA LEU A 130 -13.45 2.25 -5.69
C LEU A 130 -14.01 2.50 -7.09
N GLU A 131 -13.87 1.54 -8.01
CA GLU A 131 -14.36 1.61 -9.39
C GLU A 131 -15.88 1.83 -9.50
N LEU A 132 -16.61 1.61 -8.41
CA LEU A 132 -18.02 1.96 -8.31
C LEU A 132 -18.28 3.45 -8.56
N TYR A 133 -17.34 4.32 -8.20
CA TYR A 133 -17.53 5.78 -8.27
C TYR A 133 -17.07 6.40 -9.60
N GLU A 134 -16.44 5.65 -10.49
CA GLU A 134 -15.96 6.18 -11.78
C GLU A 134 -17.07 6.83 -12.62
N PRO A 135 -18.27 6.24 -12.80
CA PRO A 135 -19.34 6.89 -13.56
C PRO A 135 -19.76 8.23 -12.96
N LEU A 136 -19.82 8.31 -11.62
CA LEU A 136 -20.18 9.52 -10.90
C LEU A 136 -19.12 10.61 -11.09
N VAL A 137 -17.83 10.27 -10.93
CA VAL A 137 -16.73 11.23 -11.11
C VAL A 137 -16.57 11.64 -12.57
N ASN A 138 -16.79 10.75 -13.53
CA ASN A 138 -16.77 11.11 -14.95
C ASN A 138 -17.86 12.12 -15.30
N GLN A 139 -19.03 12.01 -14.68
CA GLN A 139 -20.13 12.96 -14.86
C GLN A 139 -19.89 14.27 -14.08
N PHE A 140 -19.32 14.17 -12.88
CA PHE A 140 -19.06 15.28 -11.97
C PHE A 140 -17.61 15.23 -11.44
N PRO A 141 -16.64 15.78 -12.19
CA PRO A 141 -15.21 15.62 -11.88
C PRO A 141 -14.76 16.13 -10.51
N ASP A 142 -15.53 17.03 -9.90
CA ASP A 142 -15.26 17.62 -8.59
C ASP A 142 -15.96 16.90 -7.43
N THR A 143 -16.62 15.77 -7.67
CA THR A 143 -17.25 14.99 -6.61
C THR A 143 -16.22 14.41 -5.65
N ILE A 144 -16.40 14.67 -4.36
CA ILE A 144 -15.67 14.02 -3.27
C ILE A 144 -16.55 12.90 -2.70
N ILE A 145 -16.01 11.69 -2.65
CA ILE A 145 -16.70 10.51 -2.14
C ILE A 145 -16.66 10.51 -0.62
N THR A 146 -17.84 10.44 0.00
CA THR A 146 -18.04 10.39 1.46
C THR A 146 -18.83 9.13 1.83
N ASN A 147 -18.79 8.71 3.10
CA ASN A 147 -19.45 7.48 3.53
C ASN A 147 -20.97 7.50 3.32
N ASP A 148 -21.62 8.66 3.39
CA ASP A 148 -23.07 8.80 3.26
C ASP A 148 -23.59 8.50 1.85
N ILE A 149 -22.77 8.65 0.81
CA ILE A 149 -23.16 8.34 -0.57
C ILE A 149 -22.91 6.88 -0.97
N ILE A 150 -22.28 6.07 -0.12
CA ILE A 150 -21.92 4.68 -0.44
C ILE A 150 -23.16 3.83 -0.73
N ILE A 151 -24.11 3.78 0.21
CA ILE A 151 -25.34 2.99 0.04
C ILE A 151 -26.19 3.51 -1.14
N PRO A 152 -26.44 4.83 -1.28
CA PRO A 152 -27.10 5.37 -2.47
C PRO A 152 -26.42 4.97 -3.79
N THR A 153 -25.09 4.98 -3.84
CA THR A 153 -24.34 4.60 -5.06
C THR A 153 -24.47 3.11 -5.34
N LEU A 154 -24.39 2.25 -4.32
CA LEU A 154 -24.61 0.81 -4.47
C LEU A 154 -25.99 0.50 -5.05
N ILE A 155 -27.04 1.18 -4.56
CA ILE A 155 -28.41 1.03 -5.08
C ILE A 155 -28.51 1.51 -6.52
N LYS A 156 -27.92 2.68 -6.83
CA LYS A 156 -27.99 3.30 -8.16
C LYS A 156 -27.29 2.47 -9.23
N GLU A 157 -26.05 2.06 -8.95
CA GLU A 157 -25.22 1.32 -9.90
C GLU A 157 -25.64 -0.15 -10.01
N ASN A 158 -26.25 -0.71 -8.95
CA ASN A 158 -26.85 -2.04 -8.91
C ASN A 158 -25.94 -3.15 -9.51
N LYS A 159 -24.63 -3.05 -9.26
CA LYS A 159 -23.66 -4.05 -9.72
C LYS A 159 -23.84 -5.35 -8.94
N PRO A 160 -23.73 -6.53 -9.57
CA PRO A 160 -23.74 -7.79 -8.85
C PRO A 160 -22.50 -7.91 -7.95
N LEU A 161 -22.57 -8.76 -6.92
CA LEU A 161 -21.38 -9.15 -6.16
C LEU A 161 -20.42 -9.93 -7.08
N TYR A 162 -19.11 -9.74 -6.89
CA TYR A 162 -18.09 -10.49 -7.61
C TYR A 162 -18.06 -11.98 -7.24
N PHE A 163 -18.51 -12.31 -6.04
CA PHE A 163 -18.67 -13.68 -5.53
C PHE A 163 -19.66 -13.70 -4.36
N HIS A 164 -20.12 -14.89 -3.95
CA HIS A 164 -21.02 -15.00 -2.81
C HIS A 164 -20.30 -14.69 -1.48
N PRO A 165 -20.94 -14.01 -0.53
CA PRO A 165 -20.29 -13.64 0.72
C PRO A 165 -19.74 -14.87 1.48
N GLY A 166 -18.46 -14.83 1.83
CA GLY A 166 -17.73 -15.91 2.52
C GLY A 166 -16.99 -16.90 1.60
N ASP A 167 -17.21 -16.88 0.29
CA ASP A 167 -16.62 -17.87 -0.62
C ASP A 167 -15.15 -17.59 -0.98
N LYS A 168 -14.76 -16.30 -1.00
CA LYS A 168 -13.41 -15.85 -1.38
C LYS A 168 -12.97 -14.68 -0.53
N PHE A 169 -11.66 -14.52 -0.38
CA PHE A 169 -11.04 -13.28 0.08
C PHE A 169 -10.82 -12.38 -1.14
N ASP A 170 -11.27 -11.12 -1.04
CA ASP A 170 -10.95 -10.07 -2.00
C ASP A 170 -10.96 -8.71 -1.29
N TYR A 171 -9.79 -8.06 -1.26
CA TYR A 171 -9.59 -6.85 -0.47
C TYR A 171 -10.44 -5.70 -1.01
N CYS A 172 -11.27 -5.13 -0.14
CA CYS A 172 -12.27 -4.13 -0.51
C CYS A 172 -12.33 -3.03 0.56
N ASN A 173 -12.01 -1.79 0.17
CA ASN A 173 -12.00 -0.64 1.08
C ASN A 173 -13.41 -0.27 1.54
N MET A 174 -14.41 -0.38 0.66
CA MET A 174 -15.80 -0.10 1.01
C MET A 174 -16.29 -0.88 2.23
N ASN A 175 -15.80 -2.11 2.46
CA ASN A 175 -16.15 -2.89 3.64
C ASN A 175 -15.92 -2.10 4.93
N TYR A 176 -14.77 -1.44 5.04
CA TYR A 176 -14.39 -0.70 6.23
C TYR A 176 -15.06 0.66 6.33
N SER A 177 -15.46 1.25 5.20
CA SER A 177 -16.30 2.44 5.21
C SER A 177 -17.73 2.15 5.67
N LEU A 178 -18.29 1.00 5.30
CA LEU A 178 -19.57 0.51 5.84
C LEU A 178 -19.48 0.22 7.34
N LEU A 179 -18.36 -0.37 7.81
CA LEU A 179 -18.12 -0.58 9.24
C LEU A 179 -18.02 0.73 10.03
N ALA A 180 -17.41 1.78 9.47
CA ALA A 180 -17.41 3.10 10.10
C ALA A 180 -18.82 3.67 10.25
N MET A 181 -19.67 3.56 9.22
CA MET A 181 -21.08 3.95 9.30
C MET A 181 -21.83 3.17 10.40
N LEU A 182 -21.53 1.88 10.56
CA LEU A 182 -22.13 1.05 11.60
C LEU A 182 -21.70 1.50 13.01
N VAL A 183 -20.42 1.86 13.19
CA VAL A 183 -19.93 2.45 14.44
C VAL A 183 -20.70 3.71 14.78
N GLU A 184 -20.89 4.61 13.82
CA GLU A 184 -21.66 5.85 14.02
C GLU A 184 -23.11 5.55 14.41
N LYS A 185 -23.77 4.67 13.66
CA LYS A 185 -25.16 4.29 13.90
C LYS A 185 -25.38 3.72 15.30
N LEU A 186 -24.51 2.81 15.75
CA LEU A 186 -24.69 2.09 17.02
C LEU A 186 -24.19 2.85 18.24
N SER A 187 -23.25 3.77 18.06
CA SER A 187 -22.74 4.59 19.16
C SER A 187 -23.47 5.93 19.32
N GLY A 188 -24.06 6.46 18.24
CA GLY A 188 -24.59 7.82 18.19
C GLY A 188 -23.50 8.91 18.13
N LEU A 189 -22.23 8.54 18.04
CA LEU A 189 -21.09 9.45 17.90
C LEU A 189 -20.62 9.47 16.44
N SER A 190 -19.99 10.58 16.01
CA SER A 190 -19.22 10.54 14.77
C SER A 190 -18.08 9.52 14.89
N PHE A 191 -17.65 8.93 13.77
CA PHE A 191 -16.61 7.91 13.79
C PHE A 191 -15.31 8.43 14.41
N SER A 192 -14.91 9.65 14.06
CA SER A 192 -13.73 10.32 14.63
C SER A 192 -13.85 10.49 16.15
N GLU A 193 -15.02 10.87 16.65
CA GLU A 193 -15.26 11.03 18.09
C GLU A 193 -15.28 9.69 18.84
N TYR A 194 -15.84 8.64 18.24
CA TYR A 194 -15.79 7.30 18.81
C TYR A 194 -14.33 6.81 18.95
N LEU A 195 -13.54 6.93 17.88
CA LEU A 195 -12.12 6.55 17.91
C LEU A 195 -11.35 7.34 18.95
N ARG A 196 -11.58 8.66 19.03
CA ARG A 196 -10.93 9.55 19.99
C ARG A 196 -11.19 9.12 21.44
N THR A 197 -12.46 8.92 21.79
CA THR A 197 -12.90 8.66 23.18
C THR A 197 -12.71 7.20 23.60
N SER A 198 -12.89 6.25 22.69
CA SER A 198 -12.89 4.82 23.00
C SER A 198 -11.58 4.11 22.68
N ILE A 199 -10.69 4.72 21.90
CA ILE A 199 -9.43 4.09 21.49
C ILE A 199 -8.22 5.01 21.74
N PHE A 200 -8.16 6.19 21.12
CA PHE A 200 -6.96 7.04 21.17
C PHE A 200 -6.67 7.55 22.58
N GLN A 201 -7.65 8.14 23.26
CA GLN A 201 -7.47 8.62 24.65
C GLN A 201 -7.17 7.47 25.63
N PRO A 202 -7.91 6.34 25.61
CA PRO A 202 -7.54 5.19 26.43
C PRO A 202 -6.14 4.65 26.14
N ALA A 203 -5.70 4.61 24.89
CA ALA A 203 -4.35 4.19 24.53
C ALA A 203 -3.26 5.23 24.87
N GLY A 204 -3.64 6.49 25.09
CA GLY A 204 -2.71 7.61 25.31
C GLY A 204 -2.14 8.22 24.03
N MET A 205 -2.80 8.01 22.89
CA MET A 205 -2.39 8.48 21.57
C MET A 205 -2.82 9.94 21.35
N LEU A 206 -2.09 10.89 21.93
CA LEU A 206 -2.50 12.29 21.98
C LEU A 206 -2.30 13.07 20.68
N LEU A 207 -1.49 12.56 19.76
CA LEU A 207 -1.22 13.16 18.45
C LEU A 207 -2.03 12.50 17.32
N THR A 208 -2.92 11.57 17.68
CA THR A 208 -3.69 10.76 16.74
C THR A 208 -5.12 11.24 16.58
N TYR A 209 -5.59 11.32 15.35
CA TYR A 209 -6.96 11.72 15.02
C TYR A 209 -7.40 11.15 13.67
N CYS A 210 -8.72 11.07 13.44
CA CYS A 210 -9.28 10.73 12.13
C CYS A 210 -9.67 12.00 11.39
N VAL A 211 -9.13 12.21 10.18
CA VAL A 211 -9.51 13.34 9.31
C VAL A 211 -10.75 12.99 8.49
N LYS A 212 -11.56 14.01 8.19
CA LYS A 212 -12.70 13.86 7.26
C LYS A 212 -12.24 13.71 5.80
N THR A 213 -11.07 14.26 5.46
CA THR A 213 -10.48 14.18 4.13
C THR A 213 -8.97 14.13 4.24
N SER A 214 -8.34 13.25 3.44
CA SER A 214 -6.88 13.24 3.22
C SER A 214 -6.44 14.22 2.14
N TYR A 215 -7.37 14.81 1.38
CA TYR A 215 -7.03 15.86 0.43
C TYR A 215 -6.74 17.14 1.19
N GLN A 216 -5.46 17.39 1.42
CA GLN A 216 -5.01 18.56 2.16
C GLN A 216 -3.79 19.13 1.44
N GLN A 217 -3.71 20.47 1.40
CA GLN A 217 -2.47 21.15 1.10
C GLN A 217 -1.42 20.82 2.16
N SER A 218 -0.15 21.09 1.88
CA SER A 218 0.94 20.89 2.83
C SER A 218 0.63 21.55 4.18
N GLN A 219 0.82 20.79 5.27
CA GLN A 219 0.55 21.24 6.64
C GLN A 219 1.76 20.95 7.52
N THR A 220 2.17 21.95 8.30
CA THR A 220 3.27 21.80 9.25
C THR A 220 3.03 20.64 10.22
N GLY A 221 4.01 19.74 10.34
CA GLY A 221 3.95 18.59 11.25
C GLY A 221 3.06 17.44 10.75
N ILE A 222 2.66 17.45 9.47
CA ILE A 222 2.05 16.32 8.79
C ILE A 222 2.87 16.03 7.52
N ALA A 223 3.25 14.79 7.30
CA ALA A 223 3.98 14.40 6.11
C ALA A 223 3.08 14.48 4.87
N THR A 224 3.55 15.22 3.87
CA THR A 224 2.92 15.31 2.55
C THR A 224 3.37 14.12 1.70
N PRO A 225 2.45 13.34 1.10
CA PRO A 225 2.80 12.31 0.12
C PRO A 225 3.40 12.91 -1.15
N HIS A 226 4.52 12.36 -1.62
CA HIS A 226 5.19 12.79 -2.84
C HIS A 226 5.45 11.63 -3.79
N THR A 227 5.45 11.92 -5.09
CA THR A 227 5.91 10.96 -6.10
C THR A 227 6.61 11.69 -7.23
N MET A 228 7.51 10.99 -7.92
CA MET A 228 7.89 11.41 -9.28
C MET A 228 6.74 11.02 -10.19
N ALA A 229 6.08 12.01 -10.82
CA ALA A 229 4.81 11.77 -11.49
C ALA A 229 5.02 10.95 -12.76
N ALA A 230 6.02 11.32 -13.56
CA ALA A 230 6.43 10.66 -14.79
C ALA A 230 7.77 9.93 -14.64
N TYR A 231 8.03 9.00 -15.56
CA TYR A 231 9.30 8.30 -15.70
C TYR A 231 10.46 9.25 -16.06
N TYR A 232 10.17 10.32 -16.79
CA TYR A 232 11.13 11.36 -17.16
C TYR A 232 11.31 12.45 -16.09
N ASP A 233 10.55 12.43 -15.00
CA ASP A 233 10.74 13.41 -13.92
C ASP A 233 12.01 13.14 -13.12
N THR A 234 12.64 14.22 -12.63
CA THR A 234 13.81 14.20 -11.75
C THR A 234 13.51 14.66 -10.33
N ALA A 235 12.37 15.34 -10.14
CA ALA A 235 11.96 15.92 -8.87
C ALA A 235 10.67 15.27 -8.37
N TYR A 236 10.53 15.22 -7.05
CA TYR A 236 9.30 14.83 -6.40
C TYR A 236 8.27 15.96 -6.44
N SER A 237 7.00 15.61 -6.64
CA SER A 237 5.87 16.53 -6.54
C SER A 237 4.86 16.04 -5.51
N PRO A 238 4.20 16.96 -4.77
CA PRO A 238 3.10 16.59 -3.89
C PRO A 238 1.97 15.94 -4.69
N VAL A 239 1.49 14.79 -4.23
CA VAL A 239 0.53 13.97 -4.99
C VAL A 239 -0.78 14.71 -5.25
N PHE A 240 -1.23 15.55 -4.32
CA PHE A 240 -2.46 16.33 -4.46
C PHE A 240 -2.42 17.35 -5.62
N GLN A 241 -1.24 17.67 -6.15
CA GLN A 241 -1.06 18.58 -7.30
C GLN A 241 -1.09 17.85 -8.65
N LEU A 242 -1.08 16.52 -8.64
CA LEU A 242 -0.92 15.71 -9.84
C LEU A 242 -2.29 15.26 -10.37
N GLN A 243 -2.69 15.82 -11.52
CA GLN A 243 -3.98 15.51 -12.15
C GLN A 243 -4.18 14.01 -12.40
N ARG A 244 -3.12 13.29 -12.78
CA ARG A 244 -3.20 11.85 -13.05
C ARG A 244 -3.60 11.00 -11.84
N TYR A 245 -3.41 11.51 -10.63
CA TYR A 245 -3.77 10.82 -9.39
C TYR A 245 -5.03 11.40 -8.73
N ARG A 246 -5.66 12.42 -9.33
CA ARG A 246 -6.82 13.14 -8.79
C ARG A 246 -7.94 12.20 -8.34
N TYR A 247 -8.25 11.16 -9.12
CA TYR A 247 -9.27 10.18 -8.76
C TYR A 247 -9.03 9.53 -7.39
N THR A 248 -7.78 9.17 -7.12
CA THR A 248 -7.38 8.54 -5.84
C THR A 248 -7.13 9.57 -4.73
N SER A 249 -6.50 10.70 -5.04
CA SER A 249 -6.02 11.66 -4.04
C SER A 249 -7.02 12.76 -3.69
N TYR A 250 -8.00 13.02 -4.55
CA TYR A 250 -9.03 14.05 -4.37
C TYR A 250 -10.42 13.44 -4.30
N ASN A 251 -10.86 12.69 -5.34
CA ASN A 251 -12.23 12.18 -5.36
C ASN A 251 -12.45 11.15 -4.25
N ASN A 252 -11.53 10.20 -4.07
CA ASN A 252 -11.59 9.17 -3.02
C ASN A 252 -10.87 9.57 -1.71
N SER A 253 -10.73 10.86 -1.43
CA SER A 253 -9.95 11.32 -0.27
C SER A 253 -10.71 11.27 1.07
N SER A 254 -12.04 11.22 1.04
CA SER A 254 -12.91 11.39 2.22
C SER A 254 -13.59 10.14 2.78
N PRO A 255 -13.58 8.95 2.16
CA PRO A 255 -14.06 7.75 2.84
C PRO A 255 -13.23 7.45 4.09
N ILE A 256 -13.90 7.38 5.25
CA ILE A 256 -13.29 7.01 6.54
C ILE A 256 -13.56 5.53 6.85
N GLY A 257 -12.86 4.99 7.84
CA GLY A 257 -12.93 3.58 8.25
C GLY A 257 -11.87 2.72 7.60
N ALA A 258 -11.71 2.83 6.28
CA ALA A 258 -10.66 2.13 5.54
C ALA A 258 -9.29 2.84 5.58
N SER A 259 -9.29 4.15 5.85
CA SER A 259 -8.14 5.06 5.77
C SER A 259 -8.33 6.25 6.72
N ASN A 260 -7.50 7.30 6.57
CA ASN A 260 -7.66 8.64 7.14
C ASN A 260 -7.42 8.79 8.65
N ILE A 261 -6.81 7.81 9.31
CA ILE A 261 -6.22 8.03 10.64
C ILE A 261 -4.83 8.66 10.45
N ILE A 262 -4.60 9.78 11.12
CA ILE A 262 -3.33 10.51 11.15
C ILE A 262 -2.66 10.23 12.50
N THR A 263 -1.40 9.79 12.52
CA THR A 263 -0.69 9.42 13.75
C THR A 263 0.83 9.60 13.64
N THR A 264 1.56 9.44 14.74
CA THR A 264 3.02 9.32 14.77
C THR A 264 3.44 7.86 14.99
N ILE A 265 4.70 7.53 14.72
CA ILE A 265 5.24 6.19 15.02
C ILE A 265 5.14 5.87 16.54
N SER A 266 5.27 6.89 17.38
CA SER A 266 5.22 6.77 18.84
C SER A 266 3.79 6.51 19.33
N ASP A 267 2.79 7.22 18.80
CA ASP A 267 1.39 6.96 19.13
C ASP A 267 0.94 5.57 18.67
N LEU A 268 1.36 5.13 17.48
CA LEU A 268 1.04 3.78 17.02
C LEU A 268 1.67 2.68 17.91
N GLN A 269 2.83 2.95 18.53
CA GLN A 269 3.42 2.06 19.54
C GLN A 269 2.59 2.03 20.84
N LEU A 270 1.94 3.14 21.21
CA LEU A 270 1.01 3.18 22.34
C LEU A 270 -0.26 2.36 22.04
N PHE A 271 -0.76 2.41 20.81
CA PHE A 271 -1.84 1.52 20.36
C PHE A 271 -1.45 0.05 20.47
N ASP A 272 -0.29 -0.33 19.94
CA ASP A 272 0.25 -1.71 20.02
C ASP A 272 0.22 -2.20 21.48
N ARG A 273 0.77 -1.41 22.41
CA ARG A 273 0.77 -1.78 23.82
C ARG A 273 -0.66 -1.89 24.39
N ALA A 274 -1.50 -0.88 24.17
CA ALA A 274 -2.85 -0.86 24.71
C ALA A 274 -3.74 -2.00 24.17
N PHE A 275 -3.58 -2.35 22.90
CA PHE A 275 -4.28 -3.46 22.27
C PHE A 275 -3.84 -4.79 22.88
N PHE A 276 -2.53 -5.10 22.87
CA PHE A 276 -2.03 -6.40 23.30
C PHE A 276 -2.02 -6.61 24.83
N ASP A 277 -2.03 -5.53 25.62
CA ASP A 277 -2.19 -5.60 27.08
C ASP A 277 -3.66 -5.77 27.51
N GLY A 278 -4.59 -5.86 26.56
CA GLY A 278 -6.03 -6.04 26.85
C GLY A 278 -6.73 -4.78 27.38
N LYS A 279 -6.15 -3.60 27.15
CA LYS A 279 -6.72 -2.32 27.59
C LYS A 279 -7.90 -1.88 26.71
N LEU A 280 -7.85 -2.22 25.42
CA LEU A 280 -8.85 -1.78 24.43
C LEU A 280 -9.94 -2.82 24.17
N LEU A 281 -9.61 -4.10 24.33
CA LEU A 281 -10.44 -5.26 24.07
C LEU A 281 -10.08 -6.38 25.05
N SER A 282 -11.03 -7.28 25.34
CA SER A 282 -10.74 -8.50 26.08
C SER A 282 -9.77 -9.43 25.32
N ALA A 283 -9.08 -10.30 26.06
CA ALA A 283 -8.20 -11.32 25.47
C ALA A 283 -8.94 -12.23 24.46
N ALA A 284 -10.23 -12.51 24.69
CA ALA A 284 -11.05 -13.31 23.78
C ALA A 284 -11.30 -12.58 22.44
N SER A 285 -11.65 -11.29 22.47
CA SER A 285 -11.83 -10.49 21.25
C SER A 285 -10.54 -10.27 20.50
N ILE A 286 -9.41 -10.11 21.20
CA ILE A 286 -8.08 -10.06 20.57
C ILE A 286 -7.77 -11.38 19.87
N ALA A 287 -7.96 -12.52 20.54
CA ALA A 287 -7.73 -13.83 19.92
C ALA A 287 -8.62 -14.04 18.69
N GLU A 288 -9.89 -13.63 18.76
CA GLU A 288 -10.83 -13.68 17.62
C GLU A 288 -10.36 -12.79 16.47
N ALA A 289 -9.91 -11.56 16.76
CA ALA A 289 -9.43 -10.62 15.74
C ALA A 289 -8.21 -11.14 14.97
N LEU A 290 -7.35 -11.88 15.66
CA LEU A 290 -6.12 -12.41 15.09
C LEU A 290 -6.28 -13.82 14.53
N THR A 291 -7.47 -14.40 14.54
CA THR A 291 -7.71 -15.75 14.00
C THR A 291 -7.75 -15.72 12.46
N PRO A 292 -7.00 -16.60 11.77
CA PRO A 292 -7.03 -16.70 10.30
C PRO A 292 -8.45 -16.91 9.76
N LEU A 293 -8.75 -16.24 8.65
CA LEU A 293 -10.01 -16.31 7.93
C LEU A 293 -10.33 -17.76 7.53
N ARG A 294 -11.57 -18.18 7.82
CA ARG A 294 -12.15 -19.43 7.32
C ARG A 294 -13.23 -19.12 6.28
N LEU A 295 -13.12 -19.72 5.10
CA LEU A 295 -14.06 -19.59 3.99
C LEU A 295 -15.24 -20.56 4.14
N ASN A 296 -16.31 -20.33 3.37
CA ASN A 296 -17.53 -21.16 3.40
C ASN A 296 -17.27 -22.62 3.04
N ASN A 297 -16.25 -22.89 2.22
CA ASN A 297 -15.85 -24.25 1.85
C ASN A 297 -15.16 -25.01 3.01
N GLY A 298 -14.92 -24.34 4.14
CA GLY A 298 -14.28 -24.90 5.33
C GLY A 298 -12.78 -24.66 5.42
N ASP A 299 -12.14 -24.18 4.35
CA ASP A 299 -10.70 -23.93 4.29
C ASP A 299 -10.30 -22.68 5.05
N THR A 300 -9.07 -22.67 5.55
CA THR A 300 -8.41 -21.45 6.03
C THR A 300 -7.73 -20.76 4.85
N TYR A 301 -8.02 -19.48 4.67
CA TYR A 301 -7.39 -18.67 3.64
C TYR A 301 -5.92 -18.45 3.96
N TRP A 302 -5.05 -18.76 3.00
CA TRP A 302 -3.62 -18.45 3.04
C TRP A 302 -3.17 -18.00 1.65
N ASP A 303 -2.29 -17.03 1.61
CA ASP A 303 -1.68 -16.49 0.39
C ASP A 303 -0.20 -16.14 0.64
N HIS A 304 0.46 -15.56 -0.36
CA HIS A 304 1.77 -14.96 -0.21
C HIS A 304 1.73 -13.79 0.79
N MET A 305 2.88 -13.53 1.43
CA MET A 305 3.05 -12.38 2.31
C MET A 305 3.38 -11.13 1.48
N ASP A 306 2.37 -10.47 0.95
CA ASP A 306 2.59 -9.29 0.10
C ASP A 306 3.11 -8.06 0.86
N THR A 307 2.78 -7.92 2.14
CA THR A 307 3.08 -6.70 2.92
C THR A 307 4.40 -6.76 3.69
N MET A 308 4.95 -7.95 3.95
CA MET A 308 6.33 -8.09 4.43
C MET A 308 7.13 -8.99 3.50
N LEU A 309 8.23 -8.46 2.95
CA LEU A 309 9.14 -9.25 2.15
C LEU A 309 9.79 -10.35 3.00
N GLY A 310 9.85 -11.57 2.47
CA GLY A 310 10.47 -12.71 3.14
C GLY A 310 9.80 -14.05 2.79
N GLU A 311 10.26 -15.12 3.44
CA GLU A 311 9.62 -16.43 3.37
C GLU A 311 8.43 -16.48 4.35
N GLY A 312 7.33 -17.10 3.92
CA GLY A 312 6.15 -17.32 4.75
C GLY A 312 4.85 -17.30 3.97
N ARG A 313 3.75 -17.28 4.72
CA ARG A 313 2.40 -17.15 4.19
C ARG A 313 1.59 -16.14 5.00
N GLY A 314 0.71 -15.43 4.31
CA GLY A 314 -0.21 -14.44 4.85
C GLY A 314 -1.63 -14.98 4.93
N SER A 315 -2.39 -14.50 5.90
CA SER A 315 -3.84 -14.63 5.99
C SER A 315 -4.40 -13.28 6.43
N TYR A 316 -5.73 -13.16 6.43
CA TYR A 316 -6.43 -12.04 7.04
C TYR A 316 -7.26 -12.50 8.24
N GLY A 317 -7.43 -11.63 9.23
CA GLY A 317 -8.29 -11.81 10.40
C GLY A 317 -9.43 -10.79 10.41
N LEU A 318 -9.81 -10.29 11.58
CA LEU A 318 -10.73 -9.15 11.67
C LEU A 318 -9.94 -7.85 11.57
N GLY A 319 -9.61 -7.42 10.36
CA GLY A 319 -8.85 -6.20 10.11
C GLY A 319 -7.36 -6.28 10.36
N TRP A 320 -6.84 -7.48 10.57
CA TRP A 320 -5.42 -7.73 10.79
C TRP A 320 -4.88 -8.65 9.71
N GLU A 321 -3.75 -8.29 9.12
CA GLU A 321 -2.94 -9.24 8.38
C GLU A 321 -2.25 -10.16 9.39
N ILE A 322 -2.24 -11.46 9.09
CA ILE A 322 -1.65 -12.50 9.93
C ILE A 322 -0.55 -13.17 9.12
N PHE A 323 0.62 -13.28 9.72
CA PHE A 323 1.81 -13.80 9.06
C PHE A 323 2.33 -15.02 9.80
N GLU A 324 2.62 -16.07 9.04
CA GLU A 324 3.38 -17.21 9.51
C GLU A 324 4.73 -17.23 8.81
N GLN A 325 5.77 -16.91 9.57
CA GLN A 325 7.13 -16.82 9.06
C GLN A 325 8.00 -17.94 9.63
N PRO A 326 8.48 -18.87 8.77
CA PRO A 326 9.38 -19.93 9.19
C PRO A 326 10.59 -19.40 9.97
N GLY A 327 10.81 -19.95 11.17
CA GLY A 327 11.92 -19.57 12.07
C GLY A 327 11.72 -18.28 12.86
N PHE A 328 10.69 -17.48 12.58
CA PHE A 328 10.40 -16.25 13.31
C PHE A 328 9.14 -16.34 14.17
N GLY A 329 8.20 -17.22 13.82
CA GLY A 329 6.96 -17.42 14.55
C GLY A 329 5.80 -16.62 13.99
N ARG A 330 4.74 -16.50 14.78
CA ARG A 330 3.51 -15.82 14.38
C ARG A 330 3.64 -14.32 14.55
N SER A 331 3.21 -13.61 13.52
CA SER A 331 3.18 -12.15 13.53
C SER A 331 1.87 -11.63 12.98
N VAL A 332 1.55 -10.39 13.30
CA VAL A 332 0.33 -9.72 12.84
C VAL A 332 0.64 -8.27 12.56
N GLY A 333 -0.17 -7.62 11.73
CA GLY A 333 0.07 -6.23 11.38
C GLY A 333 -0.91 -5.73 10.33
N HIS A 334 -0.50 -4.68 9.63
CA HIS A 334 -1.14 -4.24 8.40
C HIS A 334 -0.18 -3.34 7.61
N GLY A 335 -0.18 -3.46 6.28
CA GLY A 335 0.42 -2.45 5.39
C GLY A 335 -0.52 -1.27 5.12
N GLY A 336 0.02 -0.12 4.75
CA GLY A 336 -0.74 1.01 4.27
C GLY A 336 -0.08 1.62 3.05
N PHE A 337 -0.89 1.95 2.04
CA PHE A 337 -0.42 2.56 0.81
C PHE A 337 -1.41 3.62 0.34
N LEU A 338 -0.89 4.79 0.00
CA LEU A 338 -1.48 5.77 -0.91
C LEU A 338 -0.41 6.12 -1.94
N ILE A 339 -0.79 6.71 -3.07
CA ILE A 339 0.22 7.22 -4.00
C ILE A 339 1.13 8.19 -3.24
N GLY A 340 2.45 7.95 -3.33
CA GLY A 340 3.47 8.72 -2.60
C GLY A 340 3.52 8.51 -1.10
N LEU A 341 2.92 7.45 -0.55
CA LEU A 341 2.93 7.16 0.87
C LEU A 341 2.89 5.64 1.13
N ALA A 342 3.84 5.13 1.89
CA ALA A 342 3.83 3.77 2.41
C ALA A 342 3.94 3.79 3.94
N THR A 343 3.08 3.04 4.61
CA THR A 343 3.12 2.84 6.05
C THR A 343 3.11 1.36 6.36
N PHE A 344 3.73 0.97 7.46
CA PHE A 344 3.79 -0.41 7.87
C PHE A 344 3.78 -0.53 9.38
N TYR A 345 2.96 -1.44 9.88
CA TYR A 345 2.92 -1.83 11.28
C TYR A 345 2.92 -3.35 11.38
N PHE A 346 3.85 -3.85 12.18
CA PHE A 346 4.07 -5.27 12.34
C PHE A 346 4.44 -5.59 13.78
N ARG A 347 3.84 -6.63 14.32
CA ARG A 347 4.16 -7.21 15.62
C ARG A 347 4.40 -8.71 15.47
N ASN A 348 5.60 -9.15 15.84
CA ASN A 348 5.84 -10.56 16.13
C ASN A 348 5.37 -10.86 17.55
N ILE A 349 4.33 -11.70 17.66
CA ILE A 349 3.66 -12.00 18.93
C ILE A 349 4.55 -12.84 19.83
N ASP A 350 5.17 -13.87 19.26
CA ASP A 350 5.99 -14.85 19.98
C ASP A 350 7.25 -14.21 20.58
N ARG A 351 7.82 -13.24 19.86
CA ARG A 351 9.04 -12.51 20.26
C ARG A 351 8.77 -11.19 20.95
N LYS A 352 7.51 -10.73 20.98
CA LYS A 352 7.10 -9.40 21.51
C LYS A 352 7.88 -8.25 20.87
N GLN A 353 8.08 -8.34 19.55
CA GLN A 353 8.81 -7.33 18.77
C GLN A 353 7.83 -6.56 17.90
N THR A 354 7.99 -5.25 17.83
CA THR A 354 7.14 -4.36 17.03
C THR A 354 8.01 -3.52 16.11
N ILE A 355 7.58 -3.39 14.86
CA ILE A 355 8.18 -2.56 13.82
C ILE A 355 7.10 -1.65 13.28
N ILE A 356 7.38 -0.35 13.32
CA ILE A 356 6.53 0.68 12.73
C ILE A 356 7.42 1.49 11.78
N GLY A 357 7.01 1.62 10.53
CA GLY A 357 7.75 2.40 9.54
C GLY A 357 6.80 3.18 8.65
N PHE A 358 7.09 4.45 8.40
CA PHE A 358 6.35 5.33 7.50
C PHE A 358 7.31 5.97 6.50
N ASP A 359 6.85 6.17 5.26
CA ASP A 359 7.62 6.78 4.17
C ASP A 359 6.68 7.58 3.26
N ASN A 360 6.94 8.86 3.05
CA ASN A 360 6.11 9.77 2.24
C ASN A 360 6.65 10.00 0.82
N VAL A 361 7.41 9.04 0.29
CA VAL A 361 7.70 8.91 -1.14
C VAL A 361 7.35 7.52 -1.71
N ALA A 362 6.93 6.58 -0.85
CA ALA A 362 6.71 5.17 -1.15
C ALA A 362 7.90 4.55 -1.91
N GLY A 363 9.12 4.82 -1.45
CA GLY A 363 10.35 4.42 -2.14
C GLY A 363 10.46 2.90 -2.34
N PRO A 364 11.05 2.42 -3.45
CA PRO A 364 11.10 0.98 -3.77
C PRO A 364 11.93 0.16 -2.78
N ALA A 365 12.79 0.80 -1.97
CA ALA A 365 13.58 0.15 -0.94
C ALA A 365 12.83 0.00 0.40
N PHE A 366 11.67 0.64 0.57
CA PHE A 366 10.96 0.72 1.86
C PHE A 366 10.71 -0.68 2.46
N GLY A 367 10.13 -1.60 1.70
CA GLY A 367 9.89 -2.97 2.16
C GLY A 367 11.17 -3.69 2.59
N ASN A 368 12.25 -3.62 1.78
CA ASN A 368 13.53 -4.23 2.13
C ASN A 368 14.14 -3.62 3.41
N ILE A 369 13.94 -2.32 3.63
CA ILE A 369 14.44 -1.62 4.82
C ILE A 369 13.72 -2.10 6.07
N ILE A 370 12.40 -2.23 6.01
CA ILE A 370 11.57 -2.74 7.10
C ILE A 370 11.93 -4.21 7.43
N THR A 371 11.98 -5.10 6.43
CA THR A 371 12.37 -6.50 6.64
C THR A 371 13.80 -6.61 7.16
N SER A 372 14.73 -5.79 6.68
CA SER A 372 16.11 -5.78 7.18
C SER A 372 16.19 -5.38 8.64
N ALA A 373 15.36 -4.43 9.09
CA ALA A 373 15.27 -4.07 10.50
C ALA A 373 14.83 -5.27 11.35
N PHE A 374 13.83 -6.02 10.89
CA PHE A 374 13.37 -7.25 11.54
C PHE A 374 14.46 -8.32 11.60
N TYR A 375 15.20 -8.52 10.51
CA TYR A 375 16.31 -9.47 10.45
C TYR A 375 17.43 -9.10 11.41
N ILE A 376 17.83 -7.83 11.46
CA ILE A 376 18.86 -7.36 12.40
C ILE A 376 18.39 -7.53 13.85
N MET A 377 17.12 -7.26 14.16
CA MET A 377 16.54 -7.52 15.48
C MET A 377 16.58 -8.99 15.88
N ASN A 378 16.71 -9.90 14.93
CA ASN A 378 16.76 -11.35 15.13
C ASN A 378 18.10 -11.95 14.71
N ASP A 379 19.17 -11.14 14.77
CA ASP A 379 20.56 -11.55 14.52
C ASP A 379 20.80 -12.23 13.17
N ARG A 380 19.95 -11.92 12.18
CA ARG A 380 20.16 -12.25 10.77
C ARG A 380 20.77 -11.06 10.02
N PRO A 381 21.57 -11.32 8.98
CA PRO A 381 22.05 -10.24 8.11
C PRO A 381 20.86 -9.51 7.46
N PRO A 382 20.96 -8.18 7.27
CA PRO A 382 19.93 -7.44 6.54
C PRO A 382 19.84 -7.93 5.09
N MET A 383 18.71 -7.66 4.45
CA MET A 383 18.56 -7.91 3.02
C MET A 383 19.56 -7.06 2.24
N GLN A 384 20.05 -7.59 1.12
CA GLN A 384 20.89 -6.81 0.23
C GLN A 384 20.05 -5.74 -0.47
N LEU A 385 20.32 -4.46 -0.16
CA LEU A 385 19.74 -3.34 -0.88
C LEU A 385 20.46 -3.16 -2.22
N LYS A 386 19.93 -3.80 -3.27
CA LYS A 386 20.38 -3.57 -4.64
C LYS A 386 19.68 -2.33 -5.20
N ILE A 387 20.13 -1.15 -4.77
CA ILE A 387 19.65 0.12 -5.34
C ILE A 387 20.29 0.26 -6.72
N LYS A 388 19.61 -0.27 -7.74
CA LYS A 388 19.99 -0.11 -9.13
C LYS A 388 19.20 1.03 -9.75
N THR A 389 19.80 1.72 -10.70
CA THR A 389 19.11 2.77 -11.46
C THR A 389 18.26 2.13 -12.56
N SER A 390 16.99 2.55 -12.67
CA SER A 390 16.13 2.16 -13.79
C SER A 390 16.66 2.77 -15.09
N LEU A 391 17.03 1.91 -16.04
CA LEU A 391 17.41 2.36 -17.38
C LEU A 391 16.22 2.95 -18.14
N VAL A 392 15.00 2.54 -17.82
CA VAL A 392 13.80 3.11 -18.43
C VAL A 392 13.63 4.57 -18.03
N ARG A 393 13.85 4.92 -16.75
CA ARG A 393 13.84 6.33 -16.32
C ARG A 393 14.95 7.15 -16.98
N LEU A 394 16.17 6.60 -17.09
CA LEU A 394 17.26 7.28 -17.79
C LEU A 394 16.94 7.47 -19.28
N PHE A 395 16.46 6.42 -19.94
CA PHE A 395 15.99 6.46 -21.33
C PHE A 395 14.91 7.53 -21.52
N ALA A 396 13.88 7.56 -20.66
CA ALA A 396 12.81 8.55 -20.72
C ALA A 396 13.33 9.99 -20.59
N ARG A 397 14.19 10.24 -19.59
CA ARG A 397 14.82 11.56 -19.37
C ARG A 397 15.66 11.98 -20.57
N THR A 398 16.52 11.08 -21.05
CA THR A 398 17.37 11.36 -22.20
C THR A 398 16.55 11.60 -23.46
N MET A 399 15.45 10.88 -23.65
CA MET A 399 14.54 11.06 -24.79
C MET A 399 13.88 12.43 -24.77
N VAL A 400 13.31 12.83 -23.62
CA VAL A 400 12.65 14.14 -23.48
C VAL A 400 13.64 15.30 -23.59
N GLN A 401 14.86 15.15 -23.10
CA GLN A 401 15.84 16.24 -23.07
C GLN A 401 16.70 16.35 -24.33
N TYR A 402 17.03 15.21 -24.95
CA TYR A 402 18.04 15.13 -26.01
C TYR A 402 17.57 14.34 -27.25
N GLY A 403 16.33 13.86 -27.27
CA GLY A 403 15.75 13.14 -28.41
C GLY A 403 16.03 11.63 -28.42
N VAL A 404 15.37 10.95 -29.37
CA VAL A 404 15.30 9.49 -29.47
C VAL A 404 16.67 8.83 -29.63
N ASP A 405 17.52 9.34 -30.52
CA ASP A 405 18.83 8.73 -30.82
C ASP A 405 19.76 8.72 -29.60
N ASN A 406 19.75 9.80 -28.82
CA ASN A 406 20.50 9.89 -27.57
C ASN A 406 19.95 8.92 -26.52
N ALA A 407 18.63 8.75 -26.45
CA ALA A 407 18.00 7.80 -25.53
C ALA A 407 18.39 6.36 -25.87
N ILE A 408 18.34 5.96 -27.15
CA ILE A 408 18.75 4.64 -27.61
C ILE A 408 20.24 4.42 -27.35
N THR A 409 21.09 5.42 -27.58
CA THR A 409 22.53 5.35 -27.29
C THR A 409 22.79 5.18 -25.78
N CYS A 410 22.09 5.93 -24.94
CA CYS A 410 22.14 5.81 -23.48
C CYS A 410 21.74 4.40 -23.03
N LEU A 411 20.64 3.87 -23.53
CA LEU A 411 20.16 2.53 -23.20
C LEU A 411 21.16 1.45 -23.64
N THR A 412 21.58 1.47 -24.91
CA THR A 412 22.47 0.45 -25.47
C THR A 412 23.85 0.44 -24.81
N SER A 413 24.40 1.61 -24.47
CA SER A 413 25.70 1.72 -23.79
C SER A 413 25.69 1.28 -22.33
N LEU A 414 24.57 1.43 -21.62
CA LEU A 414 24.49 1.14 -20.17
C LEU A 414 23.87 -0.22 -19.84
N ARG A 415 23.10 -0.83 -20.76
CA ARG A 415 22.35 -2.07 -20.49
C ARG A 415 23.21 -3.25 -20.04
N SER A 416 24.45 -3.34 -20.50
CA SER A 416 25.37 -4.43 -20.11
C SER A 416 25.90 -4.28 -18.67
N ASP A 417 25.91 -3.08 -18.08
CA ASP A 417 26.33 -2.86 -16.68
C ASP A 417 25.18 -3.18 -15.71
N THR A 418 24.87 -4.47 -15.62
CA THR A 418 23.84 -5.01 -14.72
C THR A 418 24.20 -4.87 -13.24
N SER A 419 25.41 -4.41 -12.91
CA SER A 419 25.81 -4.14 -11.53
C SER A 419 25.19 -2.85 -11.00
N LYS A 420 25.05 -1.83 -11.87
CA LYS A 420 24.47 -0.52 -11.53
C LYS A 420 23.05 -0.33 -12.01
N TYR A 421 22.69 -0.99 -13.11
CA TYR A 421 21.47 -0.72 -13.83
C TYR A 421 20.56 -1.95 -13.89
N TYR A 422 19.25 -1.70 -14.00
CA TYR A 422 18.29 -2.71 -14.37
C TYR A 422 17.40 -2.18 -15.51
N PHE A 423 16.86 -3.12 -16.29
CA PHE A 423 15.90 -2.86 -17.34
C PHE A 423 14.69 -3.76 -17.12
N SER A 424 13.49 -3.23 -17.30
CA SER A 424 12.23 -3.95 -17.16
C SER A 424 11.37 -3.70 -18.39
N GLU A 425 10.99 -4.79 -19.06
CA GLU A 425 10.03 -4.75 -20.18
C GLU A 425 8.73 -4.05 -19.76
N ARG A 426 8.26 -4.34 -18.53
CA ARG A 426 7.03 -3.77 -17.97
C ARG A 426 7.15 -2.27 -17.75
N GLU A 427 8.26 -1.78 -17.19
CA GLU A 427 8.48 -0.34 -17.04
C GLU A 427 8.56 0.36 -18.39
N MET A 428 9.25 -0.24 -19.36
CA MET A 428 9.36 0.32 -20.70
C MET A 428 7.98 0.39 -21.38
N ASN A 429 7.13 -0.61 -21.17
CA ASN A 429 5.76 -0.61 -21.67
C ASN A 429 4.92 0.49 -21.01
N GLN A 430 5.06 0.67 -19.69
CA GLN A 430 4.39 1.74 -18.96
C GLN A 430 4.85 3.13 -19.41
N LEU A 431 6.14 3.31 -19.69
CA LEU A 431 6.67 4.54 -20.28
C LEU A 431 6.04 4.82 -21.65
N GLY A 432 5.90 3.81 -22.51
CA GLY A 432 5.26 3.97 -23.81
C GLY A 432 3.81 4.47 -23.68
N TYR A 433 3.04 3.90 -22.75
CA TYR A 433 1.68 4.37 -22.46
C TYR A 433 1.64 5.74 -21.79
N GLU A 434 2.64 6.07 -20.97
CA GLU A 434 2.81 7.40 -20.40
C GLU A 434 2.93 8.46 -21.50
N PHE A 435 3.84 8.24 -22.46
CA PHE A 435 3.95 9.11 -23.63
C PHE A 435 2.68 9.13 -24.48
N LEU A 436 2.01 7.99 -24.66
CA LEU A 436 0.83 7.89 -25.51
C LEU A 436 -0.39 8.62 -24.94
N TYR A 437 -0.63 8.51 -23.63
CA TYR A 437 -1.90 8.93 -23.01
C TYR A 437 -1.78 10.02 -21.95
N PHE A 438 -0.61 10.21 -21.34
CA PHE A 438 -0.44 11.09 -20.18
C PHE A 438 0.50 12.27 -20.43
N SER A 439 1.27 12.26 -21.52
CA SER A 439 2.12 13.37 -21.95
C SER A 439 1.40 14.27 -22.96
N SER A 440 1.71 15.57 -22.91
CA SER A 440 1.04 16.60 -23.75
C SER A 440 2.00 17.48 -24.56
N PHE A 441 3.29 17.14 -24.60
CA PHE A 441 4.28 17.84 -25.43
C PHE A 441 4.24 17.35 -26.88
N PRO A 442 4.60 18.16 -27.90
CA PRO A 442 4.36 17.85 -29.31
C PRO A 442 4.83 16.47 -29.78
N ASP A 443 6.00 16.01 -29.31
CA ASP A 443 6.62 14.76 -29.77
C ASP A 443 6.14 13.50 -29.04
N HIS A 444 5.17 13.61 -28.13
CA HIS A 444 4.75 12.51 -27.25
C HIS A 444 4.33 11.24 -28.01
N LEU A 445 3.60 11.38 -29.12
CA LEU A 445 3.21 10.23 -29.95
C LEU A 445 4.41 9.56 -30.61
N GLN A 446 5.39 10.34 -31.09
CA GLN A 446 6.63 9.79 -31.66
C GLN A 446 7.44 9.05 -30.57
N PHE A 447 7.55 9.63 -29.38
CA PHE A 447 8.25 9.00 -28.26
C PHE A 447 7.57 7.70 -27.81
N ALA A 448 6.23 7.65 -27.80
CA ALA A 448 5.49 6.42 -27.54
C ALA A 448 5.84 5.32 -28.55
N ILE A 449 5.76 5.63 -29.85
CA ILE A 449 6.08 4.69 -30.94
C ILE A 449 7.50 4.15 -30.81
N GLU A 450 8.50 5.03 -30.63
CA GLU A 450 9.89 4.60 -30.54
C GLU A 450 10.17 3.84 -29.24
N THR A 451 9.51 4.21 -28.13
CA THR A 451 9.59 3.46 -26.85
C THR A 451 9.07 2.04 -27.01
N PHE A 452 7.88 1.87 -27.59
CA PHE A 452 7.29 0.54 -27.81
C PHE A 452 8.08 -0.28 -28.83
N LYS A 453 8.58 0.35 -29.90
CA LYS A 453 9.45 -0.29 -30.88
C LYS A 453 10.73 -0.83 -30.24
N VAL A 454 11.41 -0.02 -29.42
CA VAL A 454 12.59 -0.46 -28.67
C VAL A 454 12.22 -1.63 -27.75
N ASN A 455 11.09 -1.54 -27.02
CA ASN A 455 10.65 -2.63 -26.14
C ASN A 455 10.45 -3.94 -26.92
N MET A 456 9.74 -3.88 -28.05
CA MET A 456 9.54 -5.03 -28.95
C MET A 456 10.84 -5.61 -29.49
N LEU A 457 11.78 -4.76 -29.91
CA LEU A 457 13.10 -5.23 -30.39
C LEU A 457 13.92 -5.90 -29.29
N LEU A 458 13.78 -5.46 -28.05
CA LEU A 458 14.49 -6.05 -26.92
C LEU A 458 13.83 -7.30 -26.34
N PHE A 459 12.53 -7.49 -26.58
CA PHE A 459 11.71 -8.61 -26.09
C PHE A 459 10.83 -9.20 -27.22
N PRO A 460 11.44 -9.76 -28.29
CA PRO A 460 10.73 -10.21 -29.49
C PRO A 460 9.82 -11.44 -29.28
N ASP A 461 9.89 -12.08 -28.13
CA ASP A 461 9.03 -13.22 -27.77
C ASP A 461 7.83 -12.79 -26.91
N SER A 462 7.78 -11.53 -26.47
CA SER A 462 6.68 -11.01 -25.66
C SER A 462 5.57 -10.48 -26.56
N TYR A 463 4.44 -11.21 -26.61
CA TYR A 463 3.24 -10.79 -27.35
C TYR A 463 2.75 -9.39 -26.94
N ASN A 464 2.94 -9.02 -25.67
CA ASN A 464 2.51 -7.75 -25.10
C ASN A 464 3.25 -6.56 -25.75
N THR A 465 4.54 -6.71 -26.05
CA THR A 465 5.30 -5.63 -26.70
C THR A 465 4.82 -5.32 -28.12
N TYR A 466 4.39 -6.35 -28.86
CA TYR A 466 3.77 -6.18 -30.19
C TYR A 466 2.38 -5.55 -30.08
N ASP A 467 1.58 -5.94 -29.09
CA ASP A 467 0.23 -5.41 -28.86
C ASP A 467 0.27 -3.91 -28.59
N SER A 468 1.08 -3.49 -27.61
CA SER A 468 1.21 -2.07 -27.25
C SER A 468 1.86 -1.25 -28.38
N TYR A 469 2.80 -1.83 -29.14
CA TYR A 469 3.36 -1.15 -30.31
C TYR A 469 2.33 -0.96 -31.43
N ALA A 470 1.51 -1.98 -31.70
CA ALA A 470 0.43 -1.92 -32.67
C ALA A 470 -0.58 -0.81 -32.34
N GLU A 471 -0.90 -0.64 -31.05
CA GLU A 471 -1.80 0.40 -30.58
C GLU A 471 -1.24 1.81 -30.87
N ALA A 472 0.03 2.05 -30.56
CA ALA A 472 0.69 3.33 -30.83
C ALA A 472 0.76 3.63 -32.34
N LEU A 473 1.07 2.62 -33.17
CA LEU A 473 1.06 2.75 -34.64
C LEU A 473 -0.34 3.07 -35.17
N SER A 474 -1.37 2.41 -34.63
CA SER A 474 -2.77 2.65 -34.97
C SER A 474 -3.17 4.10 -34.66
N LYS A 475 -2.81 4.60 -33.47
CA LYS A 475 -3.05 6.00 -33.05
C LYS A 475 -2.33 7.01 -33.95
N ALA A 476 -1.18 6.64 -34.51
CA ALA A 476 -0.45 7.45 -35.49
C ALA A 476 -0.92 7.30 -36.94
N GLY A 477 -2.01 6.57 -37.19
CA GLY A 477 -2.57 6.38 -38.53
C GLY A 477 -1.78 5.37 -39.39
N LYS A 478 -0.78 4.68 -38.84
CA LYS A 478 0.03 3.68 -39.54
C LYS A 478 -0.68 2.32 -39.55
N LYS A 479 -1.87 2.28 -40.16
CA LYS A 479 -2.81 1.14 -40.06
C LYS A 479 -2.21 -0.20 -40.53
N GLN A 480 -1.48 -0.21 -41.65
CA GLN A 480 -0.89 -1.45 -42.18
C GLN A 480 0.17 -2.03 -41.24
N GLU A 481 1.03 -1.18 -40.69
CA GLU A 481 2.04 -1.59 -39.70
C GLU A 481 1.38 -2.10 -38.42
N ALA A 482 0.35 -1.41 -37.93
CA ALA A 482 -0.42 -1.83 -36.75
C ALA A 482 -1.07 -3.21 -36.95
N ILE A 483 -1.64 -3.48 -38.12
CA ILE A 483 -2.23 -4.79 -38.47
C ILE A 483 -1.18 -5.90 -38.37
N LEU A 484 0.02 -5.70 -38.93
CA LEU A 484 1.10 -6.68 -38.87
C LEU A 484 1.54 -6.95 -37.42
N MET A 485 1.64 -5.90 -36.59
CA MET A 485 2.02 -6.05 -35.18
C MET A 485 0.95 -6.77 -34.36
N TYR A 486 -0.34 -6.46 -34.54
CA TYR A 486 -1.42 -7.21 -33.89
C TYR A 486 -1.45 -8.68 -34.33
N GLN A 487 -1.27 -8.96 -35.62
CA GLN A 487 -1.18 -10.35 -36.11
C GLN A 487 -0.04 -11.11 -35.45
N LYS A 488 1.14 -10.48 -35.29
CA LYS A 488 2.29 -11.08 -34.61
C LYS A 488 2.03 -11.30 -33.12
N SER A 489 1.40 -10.34 -32.44
CA SER A 489 0.98 -10.49 -31.04
C SER A 489 0.06 -11.70 -30.87
N ILE A 490 -0.97 -11.82 -31.70
CA ILE A 490 -1.93 -12.93 -31.66
C ILE A 490 -1.27 -14.27 -32.01
N ALA A 491 -0.30 -14.28 -32.93
CA ALA A 491 0.45 -15.49 -33.24
C ALA A 491 1.31 -15.97 -32.06
N LEU A 492 1.83 -15.04 -31.24
CA LEU A 492 2.57 -15.36 -30.01
C LEU A 492 1.64 -15.74 -28.84
N ASN A 493 0.46 -15.12 -28.78
CA ASN A 493 -0.57 -15.42 -27.79
C ASN A 493 -1.99 -15.39 -28.41
N PRO A 494 -2.52 -16.56 -28.83
CA PRO A 494 -3.85 -16.67 -29.42
C PRO A 494 -5.00 -16.22 -28.50
N ASP A 495 -4.76 -16.13 -27.18
CA ASP A 495 -5.76 -15.72 -26.21
C ASP A 495 -5.82 -14.20 -25.97
N ASN A 496 -4.99 -13.40 -26.68
CA ASN A 496 -5.02 -11.94 -26.59
C ASN A 496 -6.31 -11.34 -27.19
N GLN A 497 -7.40 -11.37 -26.42
CA GLN A 497 -8.72 -10.86 -26.85
C GLN A 497 -8.70 -9.37 -27.19
N GLY A 498 -7.86 -8.58 -26.48
CA GLY A 498 -7.68 -7.16 -26.76
C GLY A 498 -7.12 -6.92 -28.17
N GLY A 499 -6.01 -7.58 -28.48
CA GLY A 499 -5.38 -7.53 -29.81
C GLY A 499 -6.30 -8.06 -30.92
N ILE A 500 -7.03 -9.16 -30.69
CA ILE A 500 -8.01 -9.70 -31.66
C ILE A 500 -9.09 -8.67 -31.98
N LYS A 501 -9.64 -8.01 -30.96
CA LYS A 501 -10.68 -6.99 -31.13
C LYS A 501 -10.14 -5.77 -31.88
N ALA A 502 -8.96 -5.28 -31.50
CA ALA A 502 -8.33 -4.13 -32.15
C ALA A 502 -8.00 -4.43 -33.62
N LEU A 503 -7.49 -5.63 -33.93
CA LEU A 503 -7.23 -6.07 -35.30
C LEU A 503 -8.50 -6.11 -36.15
N LYS A 504 -9.58 -6.70 -35.64
CA LYS A 504 -10.88 -6.73 -36.34
C LYS A 504 -11.39 -5.32 -36.66
N GLN A 505 -11.28 -4.40 -35.70
CA GLN A 505 -11.69 -3.01 -35.88
C GLN A 505 -10.85 -2.28 -36.94
N LEU A 506 -9.54 -2.54 -37.01
CA LEU A 506 -8.68 -1.95 -38.03
C LEU A 506 -8.99 -2.49 -39.42
N LEU A 507 -9.22 -3.80 -39.55
CA LEU A 507 -9.55 -4.44 -40.83
C LEU A 507 -10.90 -3.98 -41.38
N SER A 508 -11.87 -3.61 -40.52
CA SER A 508 -13.16 -3.07 -40.97
C SER A 508 -13.10 -1.62 -41.47
N GLN A 509 -11.95 -0.95 -41.33
CA GLN A 509 -11.74 0.45 -41.76
C GLN A 509 -10.85 0.56 -43.01
N LEU A 510 -10.47 -0.57 -43.61
CA LEU A 510 -9.81 -0.69 -44.90
C LEU A 510 -10.86 -1.03 -45.95
#